data_AF-A0A4Q5R6T5-F1
#
_entry.id   AF-A0A4Q5R6T5-F1
#
_cell.length_a   1.000
_cell.length_b   1.000
_cell.length_c   1.000
_cell.angle_alpha   90.00
_cell.angle_beta   90.00
_cell.angle_gamma   90.00
#
_symmetry.space_group_name_H-M   'P 1'
#
loop_
_entity.id
_entity.type
_entity.pdbx_description
1 polymer ?
#
loop_
_entity_poly.entity_id
_entity_poly.type
_entity_poly.pdbx_seq_one_letter_code
_entity_poly.pdbx_strand_id
1 'polypeptide(L)' 'MYTQDATKELQKDTVALLKSSAKHAVRPAEAAQLRDVLRFHEHRYYVLNDPLIADGEYDQLFKELERIEKEDA' A
#
# COMPACT_ATOMS: atom_id res chain seq x y z
N MET A 1 4.20 17.38 1.78
CA MET A 1 4.83 16.77 2.96
C MET A 1 3.75 16.03 3.74
N TYR A 2 3.90 14.72 3.96
CA TYR A 2 2.98 13.97 4.80
C TYR A 2 3.07 14.50 6.24
N THR A 3 1.94 14.90 6.83
CA THR A 3 1.87 15.27 8.25
C THR A 3 1.97 14.02 9.11
N GLN A 4 2.27 14.16 10.40
CA GLN A 4 2.32 13.01 11.32
C GLN A 4 0.98 12.25 11.36
N ASP A 5 -0.14 12.97 11.29
CA ASP A 5 -1.47 12.35 11.29
C ASP A 5 -1.73 11.59 9.99
N ALA A 6 -1.40 12.18 8.83
CA ALA A 6 -1.54 11.49 7.54
C ALA A 6 -0.65 10.24 7.46
N THR A 7 0.56 10.31 8.03
CA THR A 7 1.48 9.18 8.10
C THR A 7 0.87 8.04 8.91
N LYS A 8 0.24 8.34 10.06
CA LYS A 8 -0.41 7.32 10.91
C LYS A 8 -1.59 6.67 10.22
N GLU A 9 -2.44 7.46 9.55
CA GLU A 9 -3.57 6.92 8.80
C GLU A 9 -3.08 6.01 7.66
N LEU A 10 -2.10 6.45 6.87
CA LEU A 10 -1.52 5.63 5.80
C LEU A 10 -0.87 4.34 6.33
N GLN A 11 -0.22 4.40 7.49
CA GLN A 11 0.33 3.20 8.14
C GLN A 11 -0.76 2.22 8.57
N LYS A 12 -1.86 2.73 9.12
CA LYS A 12 -3.02 1.92 9.53
C LYS A 12 -3.69 1.27 8.31
N ASP A 13 -3.84 2.03 7.23
CA ASP A 13 -4.36 1.53 5.96
C ASP A 13 -3.43 0.47 5.37
N THR A 14 -2.11 0.66 5.45
CA THR A 14 -1.12 -0.35 5.03
C THR A 14 -1.34 -1.68 5.74
N VAL A 15 -1.51 -1.67 7.06
CA VAL A 15 -1.71 -2.90 7.86
C VAL A 15 -3.03 -3.57 7.52
N ALA A 16 -4.10 -2.79 7.33
CA ALA A 16 -5.40 -3.31 6.92
C ALA A 16 -5.32 -3.96 5.53
N LEU A 17 -4.69 -3.29 4.58
CA LEU A 17 -4.53 -3.76 3.21
C LEU A 17 -3.59 -4.97 3.11
N LEU A 18 -2.51 -5.04 3.89
CA LEU A 18 -1.64 -6.23 3.97
C LEU A 18 -2.41 -7.47 4.44
N LYS A 19 -3.28 -7.29 5.43
CA LYS A 19 -4.12 -8.37 5.94
C LYS A 19 -5.16 -8.82 4.92
N SER A 20 -5.73 -7.88 4.16
CA SER A 20 -6.70 -8.17 3.10
C SER A 20 -6.04 -8.79 1.86
N SER A 21 -4.86 -8.31 1.47
CA SER A 21 -4.09 -8.82 0.33
C SER A 21 -3.59 -10.23 0.56
N ALA A 22 -3.20 -10.58 1.80
CA ALA A 22 -2.86 -11.95 2.17
C ALA A 22 -4.00 -12.95 1.92
N LYS A 23 -5.25 -12.46 1.87
CA LYS A 23 -6.45 -13.25 1.60
C LYS A 23 -7.04 -13.00 0.20
N HIS A 24 -6.37 -12.22 -0.65
CA HIS A 24 -6.89 -11.75 -1.94
C HIS A 24 -8.31 -11.15 -1.84
N ALA A 25 -8.60 -10.51 -0.71
CA ALA A 25 -9.92 -9.98 -0.38
C ALA A 25 -10.04 -8.47 -0.66
N VAL A 26 -9.01 -7.88 -1.26
CA VAL A 26 -9.00 -6.47 -1.63
C VAL A 26 -9.90 -6.29 -2.85
N ARG A 27 -10.77 -5.29 -2.78
CA ARG A 27 -11.74 -5.01 -3.83
C ARG A 27 -11.20 -3.94 -4.79
N PRO A 28 -11.73 -3.86 -6.03
CA PRO A 28 -11.38 -2.77 -6.93
C PRO A 28 -11.64 -1.36 -6.38
N ALA A 29 -12.66 -1.21 -5.53
CA ALA A 29 -12.90 0.05 -4.82
C ALA A 29 -11.75 0.48 -3.88
N GLU A 30 -10.92 -0.46 -3.41
CA GLU A 30 -9.77 -0.20 -2.54
C GLU A 30 -8.47 0.03 -3.34
N ALA A 31 -8.47 -0.14 -4.66
CA ALA A 31 -7.30 0.05 -5.52
C ALA A 31 -6.70 1.46 -5.38
N ALA A 32 -7.56 2.48 -5.24
CA ALA A 32 -7.12 3.85 -5.00
C ALA A 32 -6.33 3.98 -3.70
N GLN A 33 -6.81 3.36 -2.61
CA GLN A 33 -6.10 3.36 -1.33
C GLN A 33 -4.78 2.59 -1.40
N LEU A 34 -4.75 1.46 -2.11
CA LEU A 34 -3.52 0.71 -2.32
C LEU A 34 -2.46 1.56 -3.04
N ARG A 35 -2.86 2.29 -4.07
CA ARG A 35 -1.98 3.20 -4.80
C ARG A 35 -1.42 4.31 -3.91
N ASP A 36 -2.26 4.89 -3.06
CA ASP A 36 -1.83 5.94 -2.12
C ASP A 36 -0.82 5.40 -1.10
N VAL A 37 -1.07 4.21 -0.55
CA VAL A 37 -0.16 3.53 0.37
C VAL A 37 1.17 3.18 -0.30
N LEU A 38 1.15 2.62 -1.51
CA LEU A 38 2.37 2.29 -2.25
C LEU A 38 3.22 3.54 -2.50
N ARG A 39 2.61 4.63 -2.99
CA ARG A 39 3.30 5.92 -3.23
C ARG A 39 3.89 6.51 -1.95
N PHE A 40 3.20 6.36 -0.83
CA PHE A 40 3.71 6.79 0.46
C PHE A 40 4.97 6.01 0.84
N HIS A 41 4.96 4.68 0.70
CA HIS A 41 6.14 3.86 0.99
C HIS A 41 7.28 4.07 0.01
N GLU A 42 7.01 4.27 -1.28
CA GLU A 42 8.03 4.67 -2.27
C GLU A 42 8.70 5.98 -1.87
N HIS A 43 7.92 6.99 -1.50
CA HIS A 43 8.49 8.26 -1.03
C HIS A 43 9.37 8.05 0.21
N ARG A 44 8.93 7.24 1.17
CA ARG A 44 9.75 6.96 2.36
C ARG A 44 11.04 6.20 2.03
N TYR A 45 10.97 5.23 1.13
CA TYR A 45 12.10 4.43 0.70
C TYR A 45 13.12 5.27 -0.06
N TYR A 46 12.68 5.97 -1.12
CA TYR A 46 13.58 6.70 -2.02
C TYR A 46 13.95 8.11 -1.55
N VAL A 47 13.05 8.81 -0.84
CA VAL A 47 13.28 10.21 -0.43
C VAL A 47 13.73 10.30 1.03
N LEU A 48 13.09 9.56 1.93
CA LEU A 48 13.41 9.64 3.36
C LEU A 48 14.48 8.62 3.80
N ASN A 49 14.79 7.61 2.98
CA ASN A 49 15.62 6.46 3.34
C ASN A 49 15.19 5.82 4.68
N ASP A 50 13.87 5.81 4.94
CA ASP A 50 13.28 5.32 6.20
C ASP A 50 12.05 4.44 5.90
N PRO A 51 12.28 3.21 5.38
CA PRO A 51 11.21 2.29 5.03
C PRO A 51 10.45 1.81 6.27
N LEU A 52 9.12 1.80 6.19
CA LEU A 52 8.24 1.34 7.28
C LEU A 52 7.77 -0.10 7.12
N ILE A 53 7.92 -0.67 5.93
CA ILE A 53 7.54 -2.04 5.59
C ILE A 53 8.73 -2.72 4.91
N ALA A 54 8.78 -4.04 5.00
CA ALA A 54 9.78 -4.82 4.29
C ALA A 54 9.47 -4.90 2.78
N ASP A 55 10.50 -5.12 1.96
CA ASP A 55 10.35 -5.28 0.50
C ASP A 55 9.31 -6.35 0.13
N GLY A 56 9.24 -7.46 0.90
CA GLY A 56 8.24 -8.50 0.67
C GLY A 56 6.79 -8.08 0.94
N GLU A 57 6.58 -7.18 1.91
CA GLU A 57 5.26 -6.61 2.20
C GLU A 57 4.85 -5.62 1.11
N TYR A 58 5.80 -4.81 0.63
CA TYR A 58 5.60 -3.92 -0.52
C TYR A 58 5.23 -4.70 -1.78
N ASP A 59 6.01 -5.74 -2.12
CA ASP A 59 5.75 -6.63 -3.25
C ASP A 59 4.36 -7.27 -3.17
N GLN A 60 3.92 -7.66 -1.97
CA GLN A 60 2.60 -8.25 -1.77
C GLN A 60 1.49 -7.24 -2.08
N LEU A 61 1.60 -6.00 -1.58
CA LEU A 61 0.66 -4.93 -1.90
C LEU A 61 0.67 -4.62 -3.40
N PHE A 62 1.86 -4.50 -4.00
CA PHE A 62 2.00 -4.19 -5.42
C PHE A 62 1.36 -5.26 -6.31
N LYS A 63 1.61 -6.55 -6.03
CA LYS A 63 0.98 -7.66 -6.77
C LYS A 63 -0.53 -7.69 -6.63
N GLU A 64 -1.05 -7.34 -5.46
CA GLU A 64 -2.49 -7.27 -5.26
C GLU A 64 -3.11 -6.12 -6.05
N LEU A 65 -2.44 -4.96 -6.13
CA LEU A 65 -2.87 -3.87 -7.02
C LEU A 65 -2.90 -4.33 -8.48
N GLU A 66 -1.81 -4.95 -8.97
CA GLU A 66 -1.77 -5.46 -10.34
C GLU A 66 -2.87 -6.48 -10.62
N ARG A 67 -3.18 -7.36 -9.66
CA ARG A 67 -4.25 -8.35 -9.80
C ARG A 67 -5.60 -7.66 -10.01
N ILE A 68 -5.89 -6.68 -9.17
CA ILE A 68 -7.15 -5.91 -9.23
C ILE A 68 -7.25 -5.12 -10.54
N GLU A 69 -6.18 -4.42 -10.94
CA GLU A 69 -6.16 -3.65 -12.19
C GLU A 69 -6.28 -4.54 -13.43
N LYS A 70 -5.82 -5.81 -13.36
CA LYS A 70 -6.03 -6.81 -14.42
C LYS A 70 -7.45 -7.39 -14.44
N GLU A 71 -8.10 -7.50 -13.28
CA GLU A 71 -9.48 -8.03 -13.18
C GLU A 71 -10.54 -7.00 -13.63
N ASP A 72 -10.24 -5.70 -13.50
CA ASP A 72 -11.14 -4.60 -13.90
C ASP A 72 -10.93 -4.10 -15.35
N ALA A 73 -9.97 -4.67 -16.11
CA ALA A 73 -9.63 -4.28 -17.49
C ALA A 73 -10.27 -5.19 -18.55
#